data_AF-A0A099G479-F1
#
_entry.id   AF-A0A099G479-F1
#
_cell.length_a   1.000
_cell.length_b   1.000
_cell.length_c   1.000
_cell.angle_alpha   90.00
_cell.angle_beta   90.00
_cell.angle_gamma   90.00
#
_symmetry.space_group_name_H-M   'P 1'
#
loop_
_entity.id
_entity.type
_entity.pdbx_description
1 polymer ?
#
loop_
_entity_poly.entity_id
_entity_poly.type
_entity_poly.pdbx_seq_one_letter_code
_entity_poly.pdbx_strand_id
1 'polypeptide(L)'
;MLCLCAVLAGCGDSSLNPMRWFDRGGAPRGPQTLEPRGGYADTDQRLPVPQVLSARWEPTVEGRLLVVTAIAPTKGWWDVALVTETPQPAGRVRPGPDGVLRLKLVGAPPLAEDTAARMPAQPGADTLTVAFPLSNAALEWIDSVTISAGLNGISLKV
;
A
#
# COMPACT_ATOMS: atom_id res chain seq x y z
N MET A 1 59.16 -5.74 18.26
CA MET A 1 58.08 -5.95 19.23
C MET A 1 57.96 -4.68 20.06
N LEU A 2 56.85 -3.94 19.94
CA LEU A 2 56.27 -3.11 21.02
C LEU A 2 54.87 -2.66 20.54
N CYS A 3 53.83 -3.29 21.10
CA CYS A 3 52.45 -2.91 20.94
C CYS A 3 52.17 -1.59 21.68
N LEU A 4 51.54 -0.62 21.01
CA LEU A 4 50.96 0.55 21.68
C LEU A 4 49.44 0.43 21.62
N CYS A 5 48.87 -0.12 22.68
CA CYS A 5 47.43 -0.21 22.90
C CYS A 5 46.89 1.19 23.23
N ALA A 6 46.09 1.77 22.33
CA ALA A 6 45.35 3.00 22.61
C ALA A 6 44.10 2.67 23.44
N VAL A 7 44.21 2.84 24.76
CA VAL A 7 43.09 2.77 25.69
C VAL A 7 42.31 4.08 25.60
N LEU A 8 41.10 4.04 25.04
CA LEU A 8 40.15 5.16 25.13
C LEU A 8 39.56 5.18 26.54
N ALA A 9 40.18 5.96 27.43
CA ALA A 9 39.59 6.35 28.70
C ALA A 9 38.54 7.45 28.44
N GLY A 10 37.26 7.09 28.56
CA GLY A 10 36.16 8.04 28.56
C GLY A 10 35.98 8.67 29.94
N CYS A 11 36.02 9.99 30.01
CA CYS A 11 35.53 10.74 31.16
C CYS A 11 35.08 12.14 30.72
N GLY A 12 33.82 12.48 31.00
CA GLY A 12 33.33 13.85 30.99
C GLY A 12 32.66 14.31 29.70
N ASP A 13 31.33 14.36 29.76
CA ASP A 13 30.42 15.11 28.88
C ASP A 13 30.20 14.59 27.44
N SER A 14 29.26 13.66 27.30
CA SER A 14 28.78 13.09 26.03
C SER A 14 27.85 14.04 25.26
N SER A 15 28.30 15.27 25.02
CA SER A 15 27.64 16.20 24.07
C SER A 15 27.97 15.87 22.60
N LEU A 16 29.03 15.10 22.39
CA LEU A 16 29.52 14.63 21.09
C LEU A 16 29.16 13.16 20.80
N ASN A 17 28.10 12.62 21.41
CA ASN A 17 27.62 11.29 21.02
C ASN A 17 26.82 11.41 19.71
N PRO A 18 27.33 10.92 18.57
CA PRO A 18 26.64 11.04 17.28
C PRO A 18 25.25 10.38 17.30
N MET A 19 25.02 9.40 18.17
CA MET A 19 23.69 8.80 18.38
C MET A 19 22.65 9.83 18.83
N ARG A 20 23.02 10.83 19.65
CA ARG A 20 22.07 11.85 20.15
C ARG A 20 21.68 12.88 19.07
N TRP A 21 22.50 13.07 18.04
CA TRP A 21 22.15 13.95 16.91
C TRP A 21 21.12 13.28 16.00
N PHE A 22 21.22 11.97 15.81
CA PHE A 22 20.24 11.18 15.08
C PHE A 22 18.92 11.02 15.85
N ASP A 23 18.94 11.03 17.19
CA ASP A 23 17.71 11.01 18.01
C ASP A 23 16.99 12.38 18.09
N ARG A 24 17.67 13.51 17.84
CA ARG A 24 17.05 14.86 17.90
C ARG A 24 16.30 15.23 16.62
N GLY A 25 16.62 14.62 15.49
CA GLY A 25 15.80 14.63 14.30
C GLY A 25 14.72 13.57 14.45
N GLY A 26 13.70 13.87 15.28
CA GLY A 26 12.67 12.92 15.70
C GLY A 26 12.27 12.02 14.54
N ALA A 27 12.53 10.71 14.69
CA ALA A 27 11.99 9.71 13.80
C ALA A 27 10.51 10.05 13.56
N PRO A 28 10.02 10.03 12.30
CA PRO A 28 8.61 10.23 12.04
C PRO A 28 7.85 9.37 13.03
N ARG A 29 7.05 9.99 13.92
CA ARG A 29 6.23 9.21 14.83
C ARG A 29 5.32 8.42 13.92
N GLY A 30 5.56 7.12 13.82
CA GLY A 30 4.59 6.20 13.26
C GLY A 30 3.26 6.41 13.98
N PRO A 31 2.12 6.08 13.34
CA PRO A 31 0.81 6.27 13.93
C PRO A 31 0.82 5.71 15.37
N GLN A 32 0.55 6.57 16.35
CA GLN A 32 0.37 6.11 17.72
C GLN A 32 -0.94 5.34 17.74
N THR A 33 -0.83 4.02 17.77
CA THR A 33 -2.01 3.18 17.85
C THR A 33 -2.57 3.26 19.26
N LEU A 34 -3.71 3.92 19.41
CA LEU A 34 -4.53 3.78 20.60
C LEU A 34 -5.23 2.43 20.47
N GLU A 35 -4.75 1.42 21.18
CA GLU A 35 -5.43 0.13 21.26
C GLU A 35 -6.81 0.33 21.91
N PRO A 36 -7.92 0.08 21.20
CA PRO A 36 -9.25 0.17 21.79
C PRO A 36 -9.39 -0.89 22.89
N ARG A 37 -10.06 -0.54 24.00
CA ARG A 37 -10.33 -1.49 25.12
C ARG A 37 -11.08 -2.77 24.70
N GLY A 38 -11.61 -2.83 23.47
CA GLY A 38 -12.30 -3.99 22.89
C GLY A 38 -11.60 -4.62 21.67
N GLY A 39 -10.34 -4.27 21.38
CA GLY A 39 -9.61 -4.74 20.20
C GLY A 39 -9.90 -3.94 18.92
N TYR A 40 -9.16 -4.21 17.85
CA TYR A 40 -9.35 -3.56 16.55
C TYR A 40 -10.56 -4.16 15.82
N ALA A 41 -11.42 -3.31 15.26
CA ALA A 41 -12.45 -3.77 14.35
C ALA A 41 -11.79 -4.35 13.08
N ASP A 42 -12.23 -5.54 12.64
CA ASP A 42 -11.74 -6.23 11.43
C ASP A 42 -12.32 -5.64 10.13
N THR A 43 -12.47 -4.31 10.09
CA THR A 43 -12.99 -3.60 8.93
C THR A 43 -11.84 -2.89 8.24
N ASP A 44 -11.76 -3.05 6.92
CA ASP A 44 -10.76 -2.36 6.10
C ASP A 44 -10.95 -0.83 6.23
N GLN A 45 -9.99 -0.17 6.87
CA GLN A 45 -10.00 1.28 7.10
C GLN A 45 -9.44 2.07 5.91
N ARG A 46 -8.94 1.39 4.87
CA ARG A 46 -8.37 2.05 3.70
C ARG A 46 -9.43 2.80 2.91
N LEU A 47 -9.01 3.93 2.34
CA LEU A 47 -9.88 4.77 1.53
C LEU A 47 -9.78 4.36 0.06
N PRO A 48 -10.84 4.58 -0.75
CA PRO A 48 -10.73 4.42 -2.19
C PRO A 48 -9.62 5.33 -2.73
N VAL A 49 -8.67 4.77 -3.49
CA VAL A 49 -7.69 5.60 -4.21
C VAL A 49 -8.45 6.42 -5.26
N PRO A 50 -8.21 7.73 -5.41
CA PRO A 50 -9.07 8.55 -6.26
C PRO A 50 -9.11 8.14 -7.72
N GLN A 51 -7.97 7.85 -8.35
CA GLN A 51 -7.94 7.66 -9.80
C GLN A 51 -7.13 6.45 -10.23
N VAL A 52 -7.78 5.58 -10.99
CA VAL A 52 -7.11 4.54 -11.78
C VAL A 52 -6.65 5.16 -13.11
N LEU A 53 -5.39 4.92 -13.47
CA LEU A 53 -4.78 5.41 -14.71
C LEU A 53 -4.87 4.39 -15.84
N SER A 54 -4.50 3.14 -15.55
CA SER A 54 -4.60 2.05 -16.52
C SER A 54 -4.72 0.71 -15.81
N ALA A 55 -5.26 -0.28 -16.51
CA ALA A 55 -5.33 -1.65 -16.07
C ALA A 55 -5.01 -2.57 -17.26
N ARG A 56 -4.24 -3.63 -17.03
CA ARG A 56 -3.87 -4.60 -18.07
C ARG A 56 -3.72 -6.01 -17.50
N TRP A 57 -3.79 -6.98 -18.40
CA TRP A 57 -3.50 -8.37 -18.09
C TRP A 57 -2.06 -8.73 -18.40
N GLU A 58 -1.41 -9.41 -17.47
CA GLU A 58 -0.12 -10.05 -17.69
C GLU A 58 -0.28 -11.57 -17.53
N PRO A 59 0.10 -12.38 -18.52
CA PRO A 59 -0.03 -13.84 -18.43
C PRO A 59 0.97 -14.40 -17.41
N THR A 60 0.57 -15.45 -16.72
CA THR A 60 1.41 -16.20 -15.77
C THR A 60 1.20 -17.70 -15.98
N VAL A 61 2.04 -18.54 -15.36
CA VAL A 61 1.90 -20.00 -15.46
C VAL A 61 0.58 -20.50 -14.83
N GLU A 62 0.15 -19.88 -13.74
CA GLU A 62 -1.02 -20.31 -12.96
C GLU A 62 -2.33 -19.60 -13.35
N GLY A 63 -2.26 -18.64 -14.27
CA GLY A 63 -3.39 -17.79 -14.66
C GLY A 63 -2.95 -16.44 -15.20
N ARG A 64 -3.57 -15.37 -14.73
CA ARG A 64 -3.26 -14.01 -15.17
C ARG A 64 -3.14 -13.07 -13.98
N LEU A 65 -2.23 -12.11 -14.11
CA LEU A 65 -2.04 -11.04 -13.18
C LEU A 65 -2.74 -9.79 -13.72
N LEU A 66 -3.72 -9.28 -12.96
CA LEU A 66 -4.31 -7.99 -13.24
C LEU A 66 -3.40 -6.90 -12.67
N VAL A 67 -2.72 -6.15 -13.54
CA VAL A 67 -1.85 -5.05 -13.12
C VAL A 67 -2.58 -3.73 -13.32
N VAL A 68 -2.75 -2.99 -12.23
CA VAL A 68 -3.43 -1.70 -12.19
C VAL A 68 -2.45 -0.62 -11.78
N THR A 69 -2.45 0.48 -12.53
CA THR A 69 -1.73 1.70 -12.18
C THR A 69 -2.72 2.78 -11.78
N ALA A 70 -2.34 3.56 -10.78
CA ALA A 70 -3.21 4.58 -10.20
C ALA A 70 -2.38 5.76 -9.71
N ILE A 71 -3.07 6.84 -9.38
CA ILE A 71 -2.48 8.01 -8.75
C ILE A 71 -3.36 8.46 -7.59
N ALA A 72 -2.68 8.80 -6.49
CA ALA A 72 -3.28 9.38 -5.32
C ALA A 72 -3.27 10.93 -5.42
N PRO A 73 -4.06 11.66 -4.61
CA PRO A 73 -4.09 13.12 -4.70
C PRO A 73 -2.82 13.75 -4.11
N THR A 74 -2.20 13.07 -3.13
CA THR A 74 -1.01 13.52 -2.42
C THR A 74 0.04 12.42 -2.37
N LYS A 75 1.28 12.77 -2.04
CA LYS A 75 2.34 11.79 -1.74
C LYS A 75 2.03 11.04 -0.45
N GLY A 76 2.74 9.95 -0.20
CA GLY A 76 2.69 9.22 1.07
C GLY A 76 1.49 8.27 1.25
N TRP A 77 0.71 8.03 0.19
CA TRP A 77 -0.26 6.93 0.20
C TRP A 77 0.46 5.58 0.19
N TRP A 78 -0.06 4.63 0.97
CA TRP A 78 0.59 3.34 1.20
C TRP A 78 -0.43 2.21 1.37
N ASP A 79 0.06 0.97 1.47
CA ASP A 79 -0.75 -0.26 1.54
C ASP A 79 -1.89 -0.30 0.51
N VAL A 80 -1.55 -0.04 -0.74
CA VAL A 80 -2.51 0.03 -1.83
C VAL A 80 -2.83 -1.38 -2.31
N ALA A 81 -4.11 -1.70 -2.38
CA ALA A 81 -4.59 -3.03 -2.72
C ALA A 81 -5.86 -2.98 -3.58
N LEU A 82 -6.07 -4.06 -4.33
CA LEU A 82 -7.35 -4.37 -4.94
C LEU A 82 -8.09 -5.33 -4.02
N VAL A 83 -9.27 -4.93 -3.58
CA VAL A 83 -10.14 -5.74 -2.72
C VAL A 83 -11.42 -6.08 -3.45
N THR A 84 -12.01 -7.24 -3.17
CA THR A 84 -13.31 -7.58 -3.72
C THR A 84 -14.38 -6.70 -3.09
N GLU A 85 -15.30 -6.17 -3.89
CA GLU A 85 -16.37 -5.30 -3.39
C GLU A 85 -17.29 -6.03 -2.41
N THR A 86 -17.59 -7.29 -2.71
CA THR A 86 -18.23 -8.23 -1.79
C THR A 86 -17.15 -9.00 -1.02
N PRO A 87 -17.23 -9.14 0.32
CA PRO A 87 -16.31 -9.98 1.08
C PRO A 87 -16.33 -11.44 0.59
N GLN A 88 -15.15 -12.02 0.41
CA GLN A 88 -14.99 -13.41 -0.03
C GLN A 88 -13.95 -14.13 0.81
N PRO A 89 -14.01 -15.47 0.92
CA PRO A 89 -12.99 -16.24 1.62
C PRO A 89 -11.60 -16.01 1.02
N ALA A 90 -10.58 -15.92 1.88
CA ALA A 90 -9.20 -15.75 1.43
C ALA A 90 -8.80 -16.81 0.39
N GLY A 91 -8.15 -16.38 -0.68
CA GLY A 91 -7.71 -17.25 -1.78
C GLY A 91 -8.84 -17.76 -2.68
N ARG A 92 -10.08 -17.32 -2.49
CA ARG A 92 -11.19 -17.65 -3.39
C ARG A 92 -11.83 -16.37 -3.90
N VAL A 93 -11.78 -16.21 -5.22
CA VAL A 93 -12.39 -15.09 -5.92
C VAL A 93 -13.46 -15.64 -6.86
N ARG A 94 -14.65 -15.07 -6.76
CA ARG A 94 -15.81 -15.38 -7.58
C ARG A 94 -16.42 -14.09 -8.09
N PRO A 95 -16.89 -14.07 -9.35
CA PRO A 95 -17.64 -12.96 -9.87
C PRO A 95 -19.04 -12.90 -9.26
N GLY A 96 -19.72 -11.78 -9.51
CA GLY A 96 -21.15 -11.68 -9.25
C GLY A 96 -21.97 -12.62 -10.16
N PRO A 97 -23.30 -12.67 -9.97
CA PRO A 97 -24.21 -13.48 -10.80
C PRO A 97 -24.18 -13.14 -12.30
N ASP A 98 -23.64 -11.97 -12.64
CA ASP A 98 -23.50 -11.44 -14.00
C ASP A 98 -22.14 -11.75 -14.65
N GLY A 99 -21.31 -12.60 -14.02
CA GLY A 99 -19.98 -12.94 -14.52
C GLY A 99 -18.93 -11.83 -14.35
N VAL A 100 -19.30 -10.71 -13.71
CA VAL A 100 -18.39 -9.56 -13.49
C VAL A 100 -17.76 -9.65 -12.10
N LEU A 101 -16.43 -9.74 -12.06
CA LEU A 101 -15.67 -9.57 -10.82
C LEU A 101 -15.50 -8.08 -10.53
N ARG A 102 -16.07 -7.62 -9.41
CA ARG A 102 -15.98 -6.22 -8.97
C ARG A 102 -14.88 -6.07 -7.93
N LEU A 103 -13.90 -5.27 -8.27
CA LEU A 103 -12.77 -4.91 -7.43
C LEU A 103 -12.83 -3.42 -7.09
N LYS A 104 -12.37 -3.08 -5.89
CA LYS A 104 -12.19 -1.71 -5.42
C LYS A 104 -10.71 -1.47 -5.18
N LEU A 105 -10.19 -0.38 -5.73
CA LEU A 105 -8.84 0.06 -5.44
C LEU A 105 -8.85 0.90 -4.17
N VAL A 106 -8.15 0.41 -3.14
CA VAL A 106 -8.07 1.05 -1.82
C VAL A 106 -6.63 1.30 -1.43
N GLY A 107 -6.39 2.27 -0.55
CA GLY A 107 -5.10 2.56 0.04
C GLY A 107 -5.23 3.40 1.30
N ALA A 108 -4.19 3.39 2.13
CA ALA A 108 -4.11 4.23 3.32
C ALA A 108 -3.56 5.62 2.95
N PRO A 109 -4.26 6.71 3.29
CA PRO A 109 -3.72 8.05 3.12
C PRO A 109 -2.56 8.31 4.10
N PRO A 110 -1.66 9.27 3.81
CA PRO A 110 -0.72 9.77 4.80
C PRO A 110 -1.46 10.39 5.99
N LEU A 111 -0.81 10.44 7.15
CA LEU A 111 -1.33 11.16 8.31
C LEU A 111 -1.47 12.66 7.98
N ALA A 112 -2.52 13.30 8.48
CA ALA A 112 -2.85 14.69 8.13
C ALA A 112 -1.76 15.70 8.56
N GLU A 113 -1.02 15.38 9.62
CA GLU A 113 0.11 16.16 10.11
C GLU A 113 1.39 15.99 9.28
N ASP A 114 1.49 14.93 8.48
CA ASP A 114 2.68 14.67 7.67
C ASP A 114 2.79 15.70 6.52
N THR A 115 4.01 16.13 6.25
CA THR A 115 4.37 16.92 5.08
C THR A 115 3.91 16.29 3.78
N ALA A 116 3.97 14.95 3.67
CA ALA A 116 3.54 14.22 2.47
C ALA A 116 2.05 14.45 2.15
N ALA A 117 1.20 14.61 3.16
CA ALA A 117 -0.23 14.90 3.00
C ALA A 117 -0.51 16.28 2.37
N ARG A 118 0.49 17.16 2.29
CA ARG A 118 0.39 18.50 1.68
C ARG A 118 1.08 18.58 0.33
N MET A 119 1.77 17.52 -0.08
CA MET A 119 2.50 17.48 -1.35
C MET A 119 1.64 16.78 -2.41
N PRO A 120 1.26 17.47 -3.50
CA PRO A 120 0.55 16.83 -4.60
C PRO A 120 1.39 15.69 -5.20
N ALA A 121 0.73 14.58 -5.53
CA ALA A 121 1.39 13.49 -6.25
C ALA A 121 1.70 13.91 -7.69
N GLN A 122 2.84 13.49 -8.20
CA GLN A 122 3.28 13.74 -9.57
C GLN A 122 3.09 12.49 -10.43
N PRO A 123 2.38 12.59 -11.57
CA PRO A 123 2.30 11.50 -12.54
C PRO A 123 3.71 11.03 -12.95
N GLY A 124 3.89 9.71 -13.08
CA GLY A 124 5.20 9.10 -13.32
C GLY A 124 5.86 8.70 -12.00
N ALA A 125 6.47 9.66 -11.28
CA ALA A 125 7.26 9.38 -10.08
C ALA A 125 6.45 8.80 -8.91
N ASP A 126 5.22 9.27 -8.70
CA ASP A 126 4.35 8.85 -7.58
C ASP A 126 3.24 7.90 -8.05
N THR A 127 3.47 7.15 -9.13
CA THR A 127 2.50 6.19 -9.66
C THR A 127 2.41 4.98 -8.75
N LEU A 128 1.18 4.66 -8.33
CA LEU A 128 0.88 3.45 -7.56
C LEU A 128 0.69 2.29 -8.53
N THR A 129 1.36 1.16 -8.28
CA THR A 129 1.17 -0.08 -9.05
C THR A 129 0.73 -1.18 -8.12
N VAL A 130 -0.39 -1.82 -8.44
CA VAL A 130 -0.96 -2.94 -7.69
C VAL A 130 -1.21 -4.08 -8.65
N ALA A 131 -0.97 -5.29 -8.17
CA ALA A 131 -1.22 -6.51 -8.92
C ALA A 131 -2.22 -7.40 -8.17
N PHE A 132 -3.17 -7.99 -8.90
CA PHE A 132 -4.16 -8.91 -8.35
C PHE A 132 -4.11 -10.24 -9.13
N PRO A 133 -3.60 -11.32 -8.52
CA PRO A 133 -3.48 -12.60 -9.21
C PRO A 133 -4.84 -13.30 -9.32
N LEU A 134 -5.11 -13.86 -10.49
CA LEU A 134 -6.27 -14.71 -10.76
C LEU A 134 -5.79 -16.03 -11.35
N SER A 135 -6.19 -17.13 -10.72
CA SER A 135 -5.88 -18.47 -11.20
C SER A 135 -6.72 -18.84 -12.42
N ASN A 136 -6.26 -19.79 -13.23
CA ASN A 136 -7.02 -20.33 -14.36
C ASN A 136 -8.43 -20.79 -13.93
N ALA A 137 -8.52 -21.49 -12.80
CA ALA A 137 -9.78 -21.96 -12.25
C ALA A 137 -10.74 -20.83 -11.85
N ALA A 138 -10.25 -19.65 -11.46
CA ALA A 138 -11.09 -18.49 -11.21
C ALA A 138 -11.52 -17.81 -12.52
N LEU A 139 -10.58 -17.68 -13.48
CA LEU A 139 -10.80 -17.05 -14.77
C LEU A 139 -11.85 -17.77 -15.62
N GLU A 140 -12.01 -19.09 -15.48
CA GLU A 140 -13.08 -19.87 -16.14
C GLU A 140 -14.49 -19.38 -15.83
N TRP A 141 -14.70 -18.71 -14.70
CA TRP A 141 -16.01 -18.22 -14.27
C TRP A 141 -16.19 -16.72 -14.48
N ILE A 142 -15.12 -15.99 -14.82
CA ILE A 142 -15.11 -14.53 -14.88
C ILE A 142 -15.13 -14.08 -16.34
N ASP A 143 -16.20 -13.39 -16.74
CA ASP A 143 -16.33 -12.82 -18.08
C ASP A 143 -15.59 -11.48 -18.21
N SER A 144 -15.56 -10.72 -17.12
CA SER A 144 -14.86 -9.43 -17.07
C SER A 144 -14.55 -9.01 -15.63
N VAL A 145 -13.59 -8.11 -15.50
CA VAL A 145 -13.25 -7.47 -14.23
C VAL A 145 -13.54 -5.98 -14.33
N THR A 146 -14.26 -5.44 -13.34
CA THR A 146 -14.47 -4.00 -13.17
C THR A 146 -13.73 -3.54 -11.93
N ILE A 147 -12.87 -2.53 -12.11
CA ILE A 147 -12.12 -1.89 -11.05
C ILE A 147 -12.77 -0.53 -10.78
N SER A 148 -13.20 -0.31 -9.55
CA SER A 148 -13.72 0.99 -9.08
C SER A 148 -12.66 1.73 -8.25
N ALA A 149 -12.57 3.03 -8.49
CA ALA A 149 -11.76 3.99 -7.76
C ALA A 149 -12.68 5.08 -7.18
N GLY A 150 -12.11 6.05 -6.46
CA GLY A 150 -12.87 7.15 -5.87
C GLY A 150 -13.56 8.07 -6.90
N LEU A 151 -12.95 8.27 -8.07
CA LEU A 151 -13.40 9.22 -9.11
C LEU A 151 -13.74 8.56 -10.45
N ASN A 152 -13.21 7.37 -10.72
CA ASN A 152 -13.42 6.67 -11.99
C ASN A 152 -13.41 5.14 -11.82
N GLY A 153 -13.65 4.42 -12.91
CA GLY A 153 -13.51 2.98 -12.97
C GLY A 153 -13.10 2.50 -14.36
N ILE A 154 -12.51 1.31 -14.43
CA ILE A 154 -12.08 0.67 -15.67
C ILE A 154 -12.61 -0.76 -15.69
N SER A 155 -13.09 -1.21 -16.85
CA SER A 155 -13.47 -2.60 -17.06
C SER A 155 -12.60 -3.26 -18.12
N LEU A 156 -12.21 -4.50 -17.86
CA LEU A 156 -11.40 -5.33 -18.74
C LEU A 156 -12.12 -6.64 -19.02
N LYS A 157 -12.14 -7.07 -20.28
CA LYS A 157 -12.53 -8.42 -20.64
C LYS A 157 -11.43 -9.40 -20.26
N VAL A 158 -11.83 -10.58 -19.83
CA VAL A 158 -10.93 -11.72 -19.62
C VAL A 158 -10.58 -12.29 -20.98
#